data_AF-A0A957QZA9-F1
#
_entry.id   AF-A0A957QZA9-F1
#
_cell.length_a   1.000
_cell.length_b   1.000
_cell.length_c   1.000
_cell.angle_alpha   90.00
_cell.angle_beta   90.00
_cell.angle_gamma   90.00
#
_symmetry.space_group_name_H-M   'P 1'
#
loop_
_entity.id
_entity.type
_entity.pdbx_description
1 polymer ?
#
loop_
_entity_poly.entity_id
_entity_poly.type
_entity_poly.pdbx_seq_one_letter_code
_entity_poly.pdbx_strand_id
1 'polypeptide(L)'
;MITSLPTKNRRERGQSLVETALLLPILLLIIAGLVEISNLIIIQSKVDTAARIGARFGANGGEPAGIRVAALNSVTQTLELEEGMWDMWVFEGTLNSIGTAFSVWNWEHVYGEGQTEAYAGVQEIELQQDVLENLRSQGDQNAAGVKIVGMLIHHDVETILGLENYIQGLNSVRGFAVMEVAPVMEINTLDGCDAFPLIIEYGQRSTNETEYNSIRRQDWDYPRNNDIPAFSSFVGHVDDIPLA
;
A
#
# COMPACT_ATOMS: atom_id res chain seq x y z
N MET A 1 -63.08 56.58 -8.72
CA MET A 1 -62.28 55.62 -9.51
C MET A 1 -61.39 54.88 -8.54
N ILE A 2 -61.78 53.68 -8.12
CA ILE A 2 -61.04 52.86 -7.15
C ILE A 2 -60.72 51.55 -7.87
N THR A 3 -59.45 51.33 -8.19
CA THR A 3 -58.95 50.07 -8.75
C THR A 3 -58.10 49.37 -7.70
N SER A 4 -58.57 48.19 -7.30
CA SER A 4 -58.00 47.29 -6.30
C SER A 4 -56.65 46.73 -6.72
N LEU A 5 -55.69 46.66 -5.78
CA LEU A 5 -54.40 46.00 -5.95
C LEU A 5 -54.55 44.46 -5.87
N PRO A 6 -53.89 43.68 -6.75
CA PRO A 6 -53.96 42.23 -6.71
C PRO A 6 -53.12 41.69 -5.55
N THR A 7 -53.74 40.92 -4.65
CA THR A 7 -53.04 40.18 -3.59
C THR A 7 -52.35 38.94 -4.17
N LYS A 8 -51.15 39.13 -4.71
CA LYS A 8 -50.21 38.05 -5.01
C LYS A 8 -49.33 37.87 -3.77
N ASN A 9 -49.35 36.68 -3.11
CA ASN A 9 -48.25 36.18 -2.24
C ASN A 9 -48.53 34.92 -1.40
N ARG A 10 -49.60 34.13 -1.66
CA ARG A 10 -49.82 32.87 -0.90
C ARG A 10 -49.36 31.59 -1.60
N ARG A 11 -49.18 31.60 -2.94
CA ARG A 11 -48.75 30.42 -3.73
C ARG A 11 -47.24 30.16 -3.72
N GLU A 12 -46.42 31.20 -3.61
CA GLU A 12 -44.95 31.07 -3.73
C GLU A 12 -44.31 30.37 -2.51
N ARG A 13 -44.96 30.41 -1.33
CA ARG A 13 -44.43 29.78 -0.09
C ARG A 13 -44.46 28.25 -0.09
N GLY A 14 -45.35 27.62 -0.87
CA GLY A 14 -45.43 26.16 -0.97
C GLY A 14 -44.51 25.58 -2.05
N GLN A 15 -44.17 26.38 -3.05
CA GLN A 15 -43.37 25.95 -4.19
C GLN A 15 -41.92 25.64 -3.79
N SER A 16 -41.28 26.53 -3.02
CA SER A 16 -39.90 26.32 -2.54
C SER A 16 -39.76 25.09 -1.64
N LEU A 17 -40.79 24.75 -0.87
CA LEU A 17 -40.82 23.54 -0.03
C LEU A 17 -40.84 22.27 -0.90
N VAL A 18 -41.63 22.27 -1.97
CA VAL A 18 -41.71 21.13 -2.91
C VAL A 18 -40.43 20.98 -3.71
N GLU A 19 -39.84 22.08 -4.18
CA GLU A 19 -38.55 22.07 -4.89
C GLU A 19 -37.44 21.49 -4.01
N THR A 20 -37.38 21.89 -2.73
CA THR A 20 -36.40 21.36 -1.78
C THR A 20 -36.65 19.88 -1.46
N ALA A 21 -37.92 19.48 -1.30
CA ALA A 21 -38.28 18.09 -1.03
C ALA A 21 -37.94 17.14 -2.20
N LEU A 22 -37.97 17.63 -3.45
CA LEU A 22 -37.56 16.87 -4.63
C LEU A 22 -36.02 16.81 -4.79
N LEU A 23 -35.31 17.85 -4.38
CA LEU A 23 -33.83 17.88 -4.44
C LEU A 23 -33.17 17.08 -3.30
N LEU A 24 -33.79 17.06 -2.12
CA LEU A 24 -33.27 16.38 -0.93
C LEU A 24 -32.87 14.91 -1.18
N PRO A 25 -33.69 14.03 -1.79
CA PRO A 25 -33.30 12.64 -1.99
C PRO A 25 -32.08 12.49 -2.91
N ILE A 26 -31.96 13.34 -3.93
CA ILE A 26 -30.79 13.34 -4.83
C ILE A 26 -29.53 13.78 -4.07
N LEU A 27 -29.66 14.83 -3.24
CA LEU A 27 -28.56 15.32 -2.42
C LEU A 27 -28.09 14.25 -1.41
N LEU A 28 -29.04 13.57 -0.75
CA LEU A 28 -28.72 12.48 0.19
C LEU A 28 -28.02 11.32 -0.49
N LEU A 29 -28.46 10.94 -1.70
CA LEU A 29 -27.80 9.89 -2.49
C LEU A 29 -26.35 10.27 -2.82
N ILE A 30 -26.11 11.51 -3.24
CA ILE A 30 -24.76 12.00 -3.54
C ILE A 30 -23.88 11.98 -2.29
N ILE A 31 -24.38 12.47 -1.15
CA ILE A 31 -23.63 12.46 0.12
C ILE A 31 -23.33 11.03 0.55
N ALA A 32 -24.31 10.13 0.47
CA ALA A 32 -24.14 8.71 0.80
C ALA A 32 -23.05 8.06 -0.07
N GLY A 33 -23.06 8.30 -1.38
CA GLY A 33 -22.02 7.81 -2.28
C GLY A 33 -20.63 8.36 -1.98
N LEU A 34 -20.52 9.62 -1.58
CA LEU A 34 -19.24 10.22 -1.16
C LEU A 34 -18.71 9.59 0.13
N VAL A 35 -19.59 9.32 1.10
CA VAL A 35 -19.21 8.64 2.35
C VAL A 35 -18.70 7.23 2.07
N GLU A 36 -19.38 6.49 1.20
CA GLU A 36 -18.99 5.13 0.79
C GLU A 36 -17.57 5.11 0.17
N ILE A 37 -17.32 5.97 -0.81
CA ILE A 37 -16.01 6.07 -1.47
C ILE A 37 -14.92 6.50 -0.48
N SER A 38 -15.24 7.43 0.42
CA SER A 38 -14.30 7.88 1.46
C SER A 38 -13.93 6.73 2.40
N ASN A 39 -14.91 5.89 2.78
CA ASN A 39 -14.68 4.72 3.60
C ASN A 39 -13.75 3.72 2.91
N LEU A 40 -14.02 3.39 1.64
CA LEU A 40 -13.18 2.47 0.86
C LEU A 40 -11.71 2.93 0.77
N ILE A 41 -11.48 4.23 0.54
CA ILE A 41 -10.10 4.78 0.49
C ILE A 41 -9.41 4.67 1.84
N ILE A 42 -10.13 4.92 2.94
CA ILE A 42 -9.58 4.77 4.30
C ILE A 42 -9.21 3.31 4.56
N ILE A 43 -10.06 2.36 4.19
CA ILE A 43 -9.78 0.92 4.35
C ILE A 43 -8.55 0.53 3.52
N GLN A 44 -8.49 0.90 2.24
CA GLN A 44 -7.33 0.68 1.37
C GLN A 44 -6.03 1.19 2.00
N SER A 45 -6.04 2.43 2.49
CA SER A 45 -4.86 3.03 3.12
C SER A 45 -4.40 2.29 4.38
N LYS A 46 -5.34 1.78 5.18
CA LYS A 46 -5.04 0.99 6.39
C LYS A 46 -4.45 -0.37 6.02
N VAL A 47 -5.05 -1.07 5.06
CA VAL A 47 -4.60 -2.39 4.59
C VAL A 47 -3.21 -2.29 3.97
N ASP A 48 -2.94 -1.26 3.16
CA ASP A 48 -1.60 -0.98 2.63
C ASP A 48 -0.57 -0.70 3.72
N THR A 49 -0.97 0.06 4.74
CA THR A 49 -0.11 0.36 5.89
C THR A 49 0.22 -0.90 6.68
N ALA A 50 -0.77 -1.77 6.90
CA ALA A 50 -0.59 -3.05 7.58
C ALA A 50 0.39 -3.96 6.83
N ALA A 51 0.24 -4.08 5.52
CA ALA A 51 1.15 -4.86 4.68
C ALA A 51 2.60 -4.33 4.78
N ARG A 52 2.77 -3.00 4.75
CA ARG A 52 4.10 -2.37 4.90
C ARG A 52 4.72 -2.60 6.27
N ILE A 53 3.92 -2.50 7.34
CA ILE A 53 4.41 -2.76 8.71
C ILE A 53 4.83 -4.22 8.86
N GLY A 54 4.02 -5.15 8.35
CA GLY A 54 4.35 -6.58 8.36
C GLY A 54 5.61 -6.88 7.56
N ALA A 55 5.72 -6.40 6.33
CA ALA A 55 6.89 -6.60 5.49
C ALA A 55 8.17 -6.00 6.12
N ARG A 56 8.07 -4.83 6.77
CA ARG A 56 9.20 -4.23 7.51
C ARG A 56 9.63 -5.08 8.69
N PHE A 57 8.67 -5.56 9.48
CA PHE A 57 8.97 -6.43 10.60
C PHE A 57 9.66 -7.73 10.13
N GLY A 58 9.21 -8.28 8.99
CA GLY A 58 9.82 -9.45 8.37
C GLY A 58 11.22 -9.20 7.84
N ALA A 59 11.46 -8.04 7.22
CA ALA A 59 12.78 -7.65 6.75
C ALA A 59 13.81 -7.55 7.90
N ASN A 60 13.37 -7.16 9.08
CA ASN A 60 14.20 -7.10 10.29
C ASN A 60 14.44 -8.50 10.93
N GLY A 61 14.07 -9.58 10.24
CA GLY A 61 14.27 -10.96 10.69
C GLY A 61 13.12 -11.53 11.53
N GLY A 62 11.94 -10.92 11.47
CA GLY A 62 10.75 -11.42 12.15
C GLY A 62 10.22 -12.73 11.56
N GLU A 63 9.80 -13.67 12.42
CA GLU A 63 9.13 -14.90 12.00
C GLU A 63 7.73 -14.61 11.41
N PRO A 64 7.18 -15.44 10.49
CA PRO A 64 5.84 -15.24 9.92
C PRO A 64 4.74 -15.00 10.95
N ALA A 65 4.83 -15.65 12.12
CA ALA A 65 3.93 -15.42 13.24
C ALA A 65 4.02 -14.01 13.85
N GLY A 66 5.21 -13.41 13.88
CA GLY A 66 5.40 -12.04 14.34
C GLY A 66 4.98 -11.01 13.28
N ILE A 67 5.18 -11.32 12.00
CA ILE A 67 4.78 -10.48 10.87
C ILE A 67 3.27 -10.24 10.89
N ARG A 68 2.46 -11.31 11.07
CA ARG A 68 0.99 -11.16 11.20
C ARG A 68 0.59 -10.29 12.39
N VAL A 69 1.26 -10.44 13.54
CA VAL A 69 0.91 -9.68 14.76
C VAL A 69 1.25 -8.21 14.57
N ALA A 70 2.40 -7.89 13.96
CA ALA A 70 2.78 -6.53 13.63
C ALA A 70 1.76 -5.87 12.69
N ALA A 71 1.30 -6.59 11.66
CA ALA A 71 0.28 -6.10 10.74
C ALA A 71 -1.08 -5.90 11.45
N LEU A 72 -1.56 -6.90 12.19
CA LEU A 72 -2.85 -6.85 12.90
C LEU A 72 -2.92 -5.72 13.94
N ASN A 73 -1.84 -5.50 14.69
CA ASN A 73 -1.76 -4.42 15.68
C ASN A 73 -1.96 -3.04 15.06
N SER A 74 -1.64 -2.86 13.77
CA SER A 74 -1.83 -1.59 13.07
C SER A 74 -3.30 -1.30 12.72
N VAL A 75 -4.13 -2.33 12.56
CA VAL A 75 -5.53 -2.21 12.10
C VAL A 75 -6.57 -2.44 13.20
N THR A 76 -6.18 -3.06 14.32
CA THR A 76 -7.07 -3.50 15.42
C THR A 76 -8.02 -2.43 15.95
N GLN A 77 -7.63 -1.15 15.95
CA GLN A 77 -8.45 -0.07 16.49
C GLN A 77 -9.49 0.47 15.50
N THR A 78 -9.46 0.01 14.25
CA THR A 78 -10.08 0.74 13.15
C THR A 78 -10.81 -0.14 12.14
N LEU A 79 -10.58 -1.45 12.18
CA LEU A 79 -11.22 -2.47 11.35
C LEU A 79 -11.54 -3.67 12.23
N GLU A 80 -12.63 -4.36 11.91
CA GLU A 80 -13.02 -5.58 12.60
C GLU A 80 -12.07 -6.72 12.20
N LEU A 81 -11.65 -7.51 13.19
CA LEU A 81 -10.65 -8.56 13.02
C LEU A 81 -11.28 -9.95 12.83
N GLU A 82 -12.44 -10.03 12.20
CA GLU A 82 -13.09 -11.30 11.92
C GLU A 82 -12.24 -12.14 10.96
N GLU A 83 -11.96 -13.39 11.32
CA GLU A 83 -11.06 -14.28 10.54
C GLU A 83 -11.61 -14.62 9.14
N GLY A 84 -12.92 -14.49 8.92
CA GLY A 84 -13.54 -14.64 7.60
C GLY A 84 -13.33 -13.45 6.66
N MET A 85 -13.04 -12.26 7.20
CA MET A 85 -12.93 -11.02 6.43
C MET A 85 -11.50 -10.68 6.01
N TRP A 86 -10.53 -11.48 6.43
CA TRP A 86 -9.11 -11.21 6.21
C TRP A 86 -8.41 -12.46 5.75
N ASP A 87 -7.57 -12.30 4.73
CA ASP A 87 -6.60 -13.32 4.36
C ASP A 87 -5.23 -12.67 4.19
N MET A 88 -4.23 -13.22 4.88
CA MET A 88 -2.87 -12.70 4.86
C MET A 88 -1.89 -13.79 4.46
N TRP A 89 -1.02 -13.45 3.53
CA TRP A 89 0.09 -14.28 3.12
C TRP A 89 1.39 -13.55 3.38
N VAL A 90 2.36 -14.32 3.84
CA VAL A 90 3.74 -13.89 4.00
C VAL A 90 4.58 -14.73 3.07
N PHE A 91 5.53 -14.09 2.43
CA PHE A 91 6.48 -14.79 1.59
C PHE A 91 7.90 -14.31 1.82
N GLU A 92 8.83 -15.25 1.72
CA GLU A 92 10.25 -14.99 1.80
C GLU A 92 10.93 -15.57 0.57
N GLY A 93 11.76 -14.76 -0.08
CA GLY A 93 12.48 -15.15 -1.28
C GLY A 93 13.96 -14.90 -1.10
N THR A 94 14.81 -15.78 -1.62
CA THR A 94 16.25 -15.49 -1.79
C THR A 94 16.65 -15.82 -3.20
N LEU A 95 17.25 -14.86 -3.90
CA LEU A 95 17.72 -15.07 -5.27
C LEU A 95 19.00 -15.89 -5.29
N ASN A 96 19.20 -16.61 -6.39
CA ASN A 96 20.44 -17.32 -6.64
C ASN A 96 21.62 -16.34 -6.77
N SER A 97 22.85 -16.87 -6.76
CA SER A 97 24.08 -16.08 -6.90
C SER A 97 24.26 -15.40 -8.27
N ILE A 98 23.28 -15.51 -9.17
CA ILE A 98 23.30 -14.97 -10.54
C ILE A 98 22.17 -13.93 -10.71
N GLY A 99 21.20 -13.86 -9.78
CA GLY A 99 20.04 -12.97 -9.83
C GLY A 99 18.95 -13.37 -10.85
N THR A 100 18.96 -14.61 -11.34
CA THR A 100 18.07 -15.05 -12.44
C THR A 100 16.81 -15.76 -11.97
N ALA A 101 16.81 -16.30 -10.75
CA ALA A 101 15.67 -17.02 -10.17
C ALA A 101 15.77 -17.04 -8.64
N PHE A 102 14.64 -17.30 -7.98
CA PHE A 102 14.61 -17.61 -6.56
C PHE A 102 15.21 -18.99 -6.30
N SER A 103 16.23 -19.04 -5.45
CA SER A 103 16.80 -20.30 -4.93
C SER A 103 15.94 -20.87 -3.81
N VAL A 104 15.31 -20.01 -3.03
CA VAL A 104 14.37 -20.37 -1.95
C VAL A 104 13.18 -19.44 -2.07
N TRP A 105 11.98 -20.01 -2.01
CA TRP A 105 10.71 -19.30 -1.96
C TRP A 105 9.82 -20.00 -0.94
N ASN A 106 9.52 -19.31 0.15
CA ASN A 106 8.57 -19.76 1.16
C ASN A 106 7.29 -18.93 1.00
N TRP A 107 6.16 -19.60 0.91
CA TRP A 107 4.85 -18.98 0.80
C TRP A 107 3.95 -19.57 1.90
N GLU A 108 3.50 -18.72 2.82
CA GLU A 108 2.72 -19.14 3.98
C GLU A 108 1.49 -18.27 4.14
N HIS A 109 0.32 -18.90 4.26
CA HIS A 109 -0.90 -18.25 4.70
C HIS A 109 -0.88 -18.17 6.23
N VAL A 110 -0.81 -16.95 6.77
CA VAL A 110 -0.52 -16.71 8.19
C VAL A 110 -1.76 -16.33 9.00
N TYR A 111 -2.84 -15.91 8.34
CA TYR A 111 -4.08 -15.45 8.97
C TYR A 111 -5.26 -15.52 7.99
N GLY A 112 -6.42 -15.93 8.50
CA GLY A 112 -7.67 -16.00 7.74
C GLY A 112 -8.24 -17.41 7.64
N GLU A 113 -9.51 -17.52 7.28
CA GLU A 113 -10.17 -18.81 6.97
C GLU A 113 -10.14 -19.17 5.47
N GLY A 114 -9.55 -18.32 4.62
CA GLY A 114 -9.52 -18.52 3.17
C GLY A 114 -10.87 -18.33 2.50
N GLN A 115 -11.71 -17.47 3.07
CA GLN A 115 -13.09 -17.24 2.65
C GLN A 115 -13.27 -15.92 1.90
N THR A 116 -12.23 -15.08 1.81
CA THR A 116 -12.34 -13.80 1.10
C THR A 116 -12.67 -14.02 -0.38
N GLU A 117 -13.45 -13.10 -0.97
CA GLU A 117 -13.84 -13.21 -2.39
C GLU A 117 -12.61 -13.31 -3.33
N ALA A 118 -11.53 -12.65 -2.96
CA ALA A 118 -10.28 -12.62 -3.72
C ALA A 118 -9.33 -13.79 -3.41
N TYR A 119 -9.66 -14.69 -2.48
CA TYR A 119 -8.79 -15.81 -2.06
C TYR A 119 -8.43 -16.74 -3.23
N ALA A 120 -9.44 -17.17 -4.00
CA ALA A 120 -9.24 -18.09 -5.12
C ALA A 120 -8.43 -17.49 -6.29
N GLY A 121 -8.30 -16.16 -6.35
CA GLY A 121 -7.54 -15.44 -7.37
C GLY A 121 -6.05 -15.30 -7.05
N VAL A 122 -5.60 -15.62 -5.83
CA VAL A 122 -4.20 -15.47 -5.43
C VAL A 122 -3.35 -16.57 -6.07
N GLN A 123 -2.58 -16.18 -7.08
CA GLN A 123 -1.65 -17.08 -7.77
C GLN A 123 -0.21 -16.81 -7.32
N GLU A 124 0.33 -17.73 -6.53
CA GLU A 124 1.72 -17.66 -6.04
C GLU A 124 2.74 -17.51 -7.18
N ILE A 125 2.56 -18.30 -8.26
CA ILE A 125 3.49 -18.34 -9.40
C ILE A 125 3.54 -16.99 -10.13
N GLU A 126 2.39 -16.32 -10.29
CA GLU A 126 2.30 -15.02 -10.95
C GLU A 126 3.01 -13.95 -10.12
N LEU A 127 2.73 -13.90 -8.80
CA LEU A 127 3.41 -12.99 -7.89
C LEU A 127 4.92 -13.20 -7.85
N GLN A 128 5.36 -14.46 -7.84
CA GLN A 128 6.77 -14.79 -7.85
C GLN A 128 7.46 -14.28 -9.14
N GLN A 129 6.81 -14.43 -10.30
CA GLN A 129 7.34 -13.95 -11.58
C GLN A 129 7.40 -12.42 -11.63
N ASP A 130 6.35 -11.74 -11.18
CA ASP A 130 6.29 -10.27 -11.15
C ASP A 130 7.38 -9.68 -10.24
N VAL A 131 7.60 -10.29 -9.07
CA VAL A 131 8.65 -9.86 -8.14
C VAL A 131 10.03 -10.09 -8.77
N LEU A 132 10.25 -11.25 -9.39
CA LEU A 132 11.50 -11.56 -10.05
C LEU A 132 11.80 -10.59 -11.20
N GLU A 133 10.82 -10.26 -12.02
CA GLU A 133 10.96 -9.30 -13.12
C GLU A 133 11.32 -7.90 -12.61
N ASN A 134 10.64 -7.45 -11.55
CA ASN A 134 10.91 -6.14 -10.95
C ASN A 134 12.32 -6.06 -10.36
N LEU A 135 12.79 -7.10 -9.67
CA LEU A 135 14.16 -7.14 -9.12
C LEU A 135 15.24 -7.16 -10.22
N ARG A 136 14.97 -7.86 -11.32
CA ARG A 136 15.89 -7.96 -12.46
C ARG A 136 15.93 -6.69 -13.31
N SER A 137 14.99 -5.77 -13.14
CA SER A 137 14.94 -4.52 -13.90
C SER A 137 16.16 -3.60 -13.72
N GLN A 138 16.92 -3.77 -12.62
CA GLN A 138 18.17 -3.03 -12.37
C GLN A 138 19.43 -3.80 -12.83
N GLY A 139 19.26 -4.96 -13.46
CA GLY A 139 20.32 -5.83 -13.96
C GLY A 139 20.53 -7.07 -13.08
N ASP A 140 20.75 -8.23 -13.72
CA ASP A 140 20.85 -9.54 -13.06
C ASP A 140 21.94 -9.60 -11.97
N GLN A 141 23.07 -8.90 -12.16
CA GLN A 141 24.17 -8.90 -11.19
C GLN A 141 23.85 -8.15 -9.90
N ASN A 142 22.96 -7.16 -9.95
CA ASN A 142 22.52 -6.40 -8.77
C ASN A 142 21.45 -7.16 -7.99
N ALA A 143 20.73 -8.07 -8.65
CA ALA A 143 19.72 -8.92 -8.03
C ALA A 143 20.33 -10.20 -7.41
N ALA A 144 21.63 -10.45 -7.58
CA ALA A 144 22.28 -11.66 -7.13
C ALA A 144 22.35 -11.74 -5.60
N GLY A 145 21.80 -12.83 -5.03
CA GLY A 145 21.83 -13.08 -3.58
C GLY A 145 20.92 -12.17 -2.74
N VAL A 146 20.09 -11.34 -3.37
CA VAL A 146 19.13 -10.47 -2.67
C VAL A 146 18.10 -11.34 -1.93
N LYS A 147 17.89 -11.05 -0.64
CA LYS A 147 16.81 -11.63 0.16
C LYS A 147 15.66 -10.64 0.23
N ILE A 148 14.45 -11.13 0.03
CA ILE A 148 13.23 -10.33 0.14
C ILE A 148 12.26 -10.97 1.12
N VAL A 149 11.46 -10.11 1.74
CA VAL A 149 10.30 -10.50 2.53
C VAL A 149 9.13 -9.63 2.10
N GLY A 150 7.98 -10.25 1.92
CA GLY A 150 6.78 -9.54 1.51
C GLY A 150 5.54 -10.05 2.23
N MET A 151 4.52 -9.21 2.21
CA MET A 151 3.21 -9.48 2.76
C MET A 151 2.13 -9.09 1.76
N LEU A 152 1.20 -10.01 1.54
CA LEU A 152 -0.02 -9.80 0.78
C LEU A 152 -1.19 -9.89 1.75
N ILE A 153 -2.09 -8.90 1.70
CA ILE A 153 -3.28 -8.84 2.55
C ILE A 153 -4.48 -8.63 1.64
N HIS A 154 -5.46 -9.51 1.75
CA HIS A 154 -6.81 -9.30 1.24
C HIS A 154 -7.75 -9.06 2.41
N HIS A 155 -8.60 -8.04 2.28
CA HIS A 155 -9.61 -7.71 3.26
C HIS A 155 -10.93 -7.44 2.56
N ASP A 156 -11.96 -8.19 2.94
CA ASP A 156 -13.31 -7.97 2.44
C ASP A 156 -13.92 -6.75 3.11
N VAL A 157 -14.65 -5.96 2.34
CA VAL A 157 -15.20 -4.68 2.79
C VAL A 157 -16.72 -4.71 2.78
N GLU A 158 -17.31 -4.35 3.91
CA GLU A 158 -18.75 -4.14 3.99
C GLU A 158 -19.10 -2.72 3.55
N THR A 159 -20.09 -2.63 2.65
CA THR A 159 -20.60 -1.34 2.21
C THR A 159 -21.63 -0.79 3.20
N ILE A 160 -21.58 0.50 3.50
CA ILE A 160 -22.52 1.14 4.44
C ILE A 160 -23.95 1.10 3.87
N LEU A 161 -24.05 1.12 2.54
CA LEU A 161 -25.32 1.09 1.81
C LEU A 161 -25.82 -0.33 1.47
N GLY A 162 -25.09 -1.40 1.81
CA GLY A 162 -25.48 -2.77 1.51
C GLY A 162 -25.52 -3.09 0.01
N LEU A 163 -24.61 -2.49 -0.76
CA LEU A 163 -24.52 -2.59 -2.22
C LEU A 163 -23.51 -3.65 -2.71
N GLU A 164 -23.02 -4.52 -1.82
CA GLU A 164 -22.03 -5.58 -2.10
C GLU A 164 -22.35 -6.44 -3.33
N ASN A 165 -23.64 -6.75 -3.56
CA ASN A 165 -24.08 -7.57 -4.69
C ASN A 165 -24.18 -6.79 -6.02
N TYR A 166 -24.10 -5.46 -5.97
CA TYR A 166 -24.28 -4.57 -7.11
C TYR A 166 -22.97 -3.99 -7.65
N ILE A 167 -21.89 -4.06 -6.88
CA ILE A 167 -20.61 -3.42 -7.21
C ILE A 167 -19.53 -4.50 -7.34
N GLN A 168 -19.46 -5.13 -8.51
CA GLN A 168 -18.45 -6.16 -8.78
C GLN A 168 -17.03 -5.57 -8.75
N GLY A 169 -16.14 -6.21 -8.00
CA GLY A 169 -14.72 -5.85 -7.93
C GLY A 169 -14.35 -4.79 -6.89
N LEU A 170 -15.30 -4.34 -6.06
CA LEU A 170 -15.02 -3.45 -4.92
C LEU A 170 -15.35 -4.10 -3.55
N ASN A 171 -15.67 -5.39 -3.54
CA ASN A 171 -15.99 -6.14 -2.32
C ASN A 171 -14.75 -6.58 -1.53
N SER A 172 -13.56 -6.50 -2.14
CA SER A 172 -12.30 -6.86 -1.50
C SER A 172 -11.23 -5.81 -1.81
N VAL A 173 -10.46 -5.45 -0.80
CA VAL A 173 -9.32 -4.55 -0.85
C VAL A 173 -8.04 -5.36 -0.74
N ARG A 174 -7.03 -4.99 -1.54
CA ARG A 174 -5.72 -5.65 -1.55
C ARG A 174 -4.64 -4.69 -1.07
N GLY A 175 -3.88 -5.11 -0.07
CA GLY A 175 -2.61 -4.49 0.34
C GLY A 175 -1.45 -5.39 -0.02
N PHE A 176 -0.39 -4.79 -0.57
CA PHE A 176 0.80 -5.52 -0.95
C PHE A 176 2.05 -4.70 -0.66
N ALA A 177 3.02 -5.33 -0.01
CA ALA A 177 4.29 -4.71 0.30
C ALA A 177 5.42 -5.75 0.25
N VAL A 178 6.55 -5.34 -0.33
CA VAL A 178 7.78 -6.15 -0.38
C VAL A 178 8.92 -5.29 0.10
N MET A 179 9.84 -5.91 0.83
CA MET A 179 11.06 -5.28 1.29
C MET A 179 12.26 -6.16 0.99
N GLU A 180 13.35 -5.51 0.63
CA GLU A 180 14.66 -6.11 0.58
C GLU A 180 15.24 -6.15 2.00
N VAL A 181 15.83 -7.29 2.33
CA VAL A 181 16.52 -7.53 3.59
C VAL A 181 17.97 -7.17 3.41
N ALA A 182 18.46 -6.21 4.19
CA ALA A 182 19.86 -5.84 4.18
C ALA A 182 20.74 -7.05 4.57
N PRO A 183 21.85 -7.32 3.87
CA PRO A 183 22.79 -8.34 4.30
C PRO A 183 23.43 -7.92 5.64
N VAL A 184 23.61 -8.87 6.55
CA VAL A 184 24.11 -8.67 7.93
C VAL A 184 25.45 -7.90 7.98
N MET A 185 26.24 -7.93 6.91
CA MET A 185 27.53 -7.24 6.82
C MET A 185 27.42 -5.71 6.59
N GLU A 186 26.27 -5.19 6.16
CA GLU A 186 26.06 -3.77 5.85
C GLU A 186 25.32 -2.99 6.95
N ILE A 187 24.80 -3.67 7.98
CA ILE A 187 24.03 -3.03 9.07
C ILE A 187 24.87 -2.01 9.85
N ASN A 188 26.17 -2.28 10.03
CA ASN A 188 27.10 -1.37 10.71
C ASN A 188 27.48 -0.14 9.86
N THR A 189 27.31 -0.22 8.54
CA THR A 189 27.61 0.87 7.60
C THR A 189 26.38 1.71 7.25
N LEU A 190 25.17 1.17 7.49
CA LEU A 190 23.88 1.80 7.18
C LEU A 190 23.23 2.48 8.39
N ASP A 191 23.98 2.68 9.48
CA ASP A 191 23.54 3.38 10.69
C ASP A 191 22.22 2.82 11.26
N GLY A 192 22.02 1.49 11.14
CA GLY A 192 20.83 0.79 11.64
C GLY A 192 19.63 0.71 10.69
N CYS A 193 19.73 1.17 9.43
CA CYS A 193 18.70 0.90 8.41
C CYS A 193 18.83 -0.54 7.87
N ASP A 194 17.86 -1.41 8.14
CA ASP A 194 17.87 -2.83 7.79
C ASP A 194 16.77 -3.28 6.81
N ALA A 195 15.78 -2.42 6.54
CA ALA A 195 14.67 -2.70 5.65
C ALA A 195 14.52 -1.65 4.54
N PHE A 196 14.55 -2.10 3.29
CA PHE A 196 14.39 -1.24 2.11
C PHE A 196 13.10 -1.57 1.36
N PRO A 197 12.18 -0.61 1.17
CA PRO A 197 10.94 -0.89 0.45
C PRO A 197 11.20 -1.14 -1.03
N LEU A 198 10.62 -2.20 -1.56
CA LEU A 198 10.59 -2.53 -2.97
C LEU A 198 9.21 -2.22 -3.53
N ILE A 199 9.17 -1.42 -4.60
CA ILE A 199 7.95 -1.17 -5.36
C ILE A 199 7.88 -2.22 -6.47
N ILE A 200 6.77 -2.94 -6.52
CA ILE A 200 6.50 -3.94 -7.56
C ILE A 200 5.35 -3.40 -8.38
N GLU A 201 5.63 -3.08 -9.64
CA GLU A 201 4.60 -2.63 -10.58
C GLU A 201 3.96 -3.84 -11.24
N TYR A 202 2.62 -3.90 -11.21
CA TYR A 202 1.83 -4.92 -11.89
C TYR A 202 1.45 -4.43 -13.29
N GLY A 203 1.86 -5.17 -14.32
CA GLY A 203 1.22 -5.22 -15.64
C GLY A 203 1.27 -3.99 -16.56
N GLN A 204 1.59 -2.78 -16.08
CA GLN A 204 1.75 -1.59 -16.91
C GLN A 204 2.79 -0.64 -16.30
N ARG A 205 4.01 -0.65 -16.84
CA ARG A 205 4.95 0.45 -16.60
C ARG A 205 4.41 1.69 -17.33
N SER A 206 4.36 2.83 -16.65
CA SER A 206 3.92 4.09 -17.26
C SER A 206 4.83 4.54 -18.42
N THR A 207 6.03 3.97 -18.52
CA THR A 207 6.99 4.25 -19.59
C THR A 207 7.55 2.94 -20.12
N ASN A 208 7.79 2.88 -21.44
CA ASN A 208 8.50 1.76 -22.05
C ASN A 208 9.96 1.75 -21.55
N GLU A 209 10.62 0.59 -21.47
CA GLU A 209 12.02 0.45 -21.04
C GLU A 209 12.97 1.39 -21.80
N THR A 210 12.68 1.65 -23.08
CA THR A 210 13.44 2.62 -23.90
C THR A 210 13.26 4.07 -23.41
N GLU A 211 12.06 4.42 -22.96
CA GLU A 211 11.72 5.74 -22.44
C GLU A 211 12.24 5.90 -20.99
N TYR A 212 12.13 4.87 -20.15
CA TYR A 212 12.77 4.82 -18.83
C TYR A 212 14.29 5.04 -18.93
N ASN A 213 14.96 4.36 -19.85
CA ASN A 213 16.40 4.53 -20.09
C ASN A 213 16.77 5.93 -20.63
N SER A 214 15.84 6.63 -21.28
CA SER A 214 16.04 8.01 -21.74
C SER A 214 15.86 9.07 -20.65
N ILE A 215 15.08 8.75 -19.60
CA ILE A 215 14.81 9.64 -18.46
C ILE A 215 15.81 9.39 -17.33
N ARG A 216 16.35 8.17 -17.22
CA ARG A 216 17.43 7.85 -16.27
C ARG A 216 18.68 8.64 -16.65
N ARG A 217 18.96 9.73 -15.93
CA ARG A 217 20.31 10.32 -15.94
C ARG A 217 21.28 9.22 -15.49
N GLN A 218 22.12 8.75 -16.40
CA GLN A 218 23.19 7.80 -16.12
C GLN A 218 24.27 8.38 -15.19
N ASP A 219 24.23 9.69 -14.93
CA ASP A 219 25.19 10.43 -14.09
C ASP A 219 24.61 10.82 -12.73
N TRP A 220 23.97 9.89 -12.02
CA TRP A 220 23.98 9.98 -10.56
C TRP A 220 25.24 9.27 -10.09
N ASP A 221 26.38 10.00 -10.15
CA ASP A 221 27.61 9.60 -9.47
C ASP A 221 27.27 9.73 -7.97
N TYR A 222 26.88 8.62 -7.34
CA TYR A 222 26.90 8.56 -5.88
C TYR A 222 28.29 9.02 -5.45
N PRO A 223 28.41 9.97 -4.50
CA PRO A 223 29.72 10.39 -4.04
C PRO A 223 30.48 9.14 -3.64
N ARG A 224 31.53 8.82 -4.41
CA ARG A 224 32.45 7.74 -4.06
C ARG A 224 33.01 8.08 -2.69
N ASN A 225 33.54 7.10 -1.96
CA ASN A 225 33.99 7.26 -0.57
C ASN A 225 34.84 8.53 -0.24
N ASN A 226 35.39 9.22 -1.24
CA ASN A 226 36.15 10.47 -1.10
C ASN A 226 35.36 11.77 -1.32
N ASP A 227 34.12 11.72 -1.83
CA ASP A 227 33.24 12.87 -2.10
C ASP A 227 32.07 12.97 -1.09
N ILE A 228 32.05 12.10 -0.08
CA ILE A 228 31.11 12.20 1.04
C ILE A 228 31.49 13.47 1.81
N PRO A 229 30.62 14.49 1.92
CA PRO A 229 30.91 15.67 2.73
C PRO A 229 31.18 15.21 4.17
N ALA A 230 32.36 15.54 4.70
CA ALA A 230 32.67 15.27 6.10
C ALA A 230 31.58 15.91 6.98
N PHE A 231 31.15 15.23 8.04
CA PHE A 231 30.09 15.74 8.93
C PHE A 231 30.38 17.15 9.48
N SER A 232 31.65 17.53 9.58
CA SER A 232 32.11 18.87 9.97
C SER A 232 31.90 19.97 8.91
N SER A 233 31.55 19.60 7.67
CA SER A 233 31.32 20.55 6.58
C SER A 233 29.89 21.12 6.55
N PHE A 234 28.98 20.60 7.37
CA PHE A 234 27.61 21.11 7.47
C PHE A 234 27.56 22.37 8.33
N VAL A 235 26.91 23.41 7.81
CA VAL A 235 26.67 24.66 8.53
C VAL A 235 25.78 24.37 9.74
N GLY A 236 26.34 24.51 10.95
CA GLY A 236 25.64 24.21 12.21
C GLY A 236 26.06 22.90 12.88
N HIS A 237 27.07 22.19 12.36
CA HIS A 237 27.69 21.09 13.10
C HIS A 237 28.29 21.60 14.41
N VAL A 238 28.07 20.85 15.49
CA VAL A 238 28.67 21.05 16.80
C VAL A 238 29.56 19.84 17.04
N ASP A 239 30.84 20.07 17.37
CA ASP A 239 31.81 19.00 17.60
C ASP A 239 31.32 18.04 18.71
N ASP A 240 31.59 16.75 18.53
CA ASP A 240 31.24 15.73 19.51
C ASP A 240 31.93 16.00 20.85
N ILE A 241 31.13 16.13 21.90
CA ILE A 241 31.62 16.36 23.27
C ILE A 241 31.99 14.98 23.84
N PRO A 242 33.23 14.75 24.29
CA PRO A 242 33.60 13.47 24.88
C PRO A 242 32.76 13.21 26.14
N LEU A 243 32.16 12.02 26.18
CA LEU A 243 31.44 11.53 27.36
C LEU A 243 32.42 11.41 28.52
N ALA A 244 32.16 12.16 29.60
CA ALA A 244 32.89 12.08 30.87
C ALA A 244 32.43 10.87 31.70
#